data_AF-A0A7Y9J2R7-F1
#
_entry.id   AF-A0A7Y9J2R7-F1
#
_cell.length_a   1.000
_cell.length_b   1.000
_cell.length_c   1.000
_cell.angle_alpha   90.00
_cell.angle_beta   90.00
_cell.angle_gamma   90.00
#
_symmetry.space_group_name_H-M   'P 1'
#
loop_
_entity.id
_entity.type
_entity.pdbx_description
1 polymer ?
#
loop_
_entity_poly.entity_id
_entity_poly.type
_entity_poly.pdbx_seq_one_letter_code
_entity_poly.pdbx_strand_id
1 'polypeptide(L)'
;MTRQRTGRGPLAVSLHDSGAGHPRLSVGDGHGLVVVLPVPVGALPRVRHHLADPGTGGACDVELLDDRGEVASRWGSVARPGEAAALALALVAADRTLARARVVPVGGGG
;
A
#
# COMPACT_ATOMS: atom_id res chain seq x y z
N MET A 1 -20.34 0.11 -5.24
CA MET A 1 -19.48 -0.67 -6.15
C MET A 1 -18.03 -0.42 -5.75
N THR A 2 -17.39 -1.38 -5.09
CA THR A 2 -16.00 -1.28 -4.63
C THR A 2 -15.07 -1.37 -5.84
N ARG A 3 -14.31 -0.31 -6.14
CA ARG A 3 -13.35 -0.35 -7.25
C ARG A 3 -12.12 -1.13 -6.80
N GLN A 4 -12.00 -2.37 -7.26
CA GLN A 4 -10.85 -3.22 -7.00
C GLN A 4 -9.72 -2.83 -7.96
N ARG A 5 -8.56 -2.47 -7.42
CA ARG A 5 -7.32 -2.35 -8.21
C ARG A 5 -6.45 -3.56 -7.90
N THR A 6 -6.63 -4.60 -8.71
CA THR A 6 -5.82 -5.82 -8.65
C THR A 6 -4.70 -5.76 -9.68
N GLY A 7 -3.45 -5.90 -9.22
CA GLY A 7 -2.36 -6.35 -10.09
C GLY A 7 -2.61 -7.79 -10.55
N ARG A 8 -1.88 -8.24 -11.57
CA ARG A 8 -1.98 -9.60 -12.12
C ARG A 8 -1.30 -10.67 -11.25
N GLY A 9 -0.51 -10.23 -10.28
CA GLY A 9 0.19 -11.07 -9.31
C GLY A 9 0.36 -10.34 -7.97
N PRO A 10 1.12 -10.93 -7.03
CA PRO A 10 1.39 -10.28 -5.76
C PRO A 10 2.04 -8.92 -5.96
N LEU A 11 1.52 -7.90 -5.28
CA LEU A 11 2.09 -6.58 -5.32
C LEU A 11 3.40 -6.57 -4.52
N ALA A 12 4.43 -5.99 -5.12
CA ALA A 12 5.72 -5.70 -4.53
C ALA A 12 5.90 -4.18 -4.44
N VAL A 13 6.39 -3.72 -3.29
CA VAL A 13 6.52 -2.29 -2.98
C VAL A 13 7.99 -1.91 -2.85
N SER A 14 8.38 -0.80 -3.47
CA SER A 14 9.74 -0.27 -3.37
C SER A 14 9.74 1.24 -3.18
N LEU A 15 10.57 1.73 -2.26
CA LEU A 15 10.76 3.16 -2.01
C LEU A 15 11.95 3.68 -2.83
N HIS A 16 11.69 4.71 -3.63
CA HIS A 16 12.70 5.50 -4.32
C HIS A 16 12.86 6.82 -3.59
N ASP A 17 14.00 6.96 -2.91
CA ASP A 17 14.32 8.14 -2.13
C ASP A 17 15.80 8.47 -2.30
N SER A 18 16.09 9.27 -3.32
CA SER A 18 17.44 9.72 -3.65
C SER A 18 17.88 10.97 -2.86
N GLY A 19 17.17 11.36 -1.80
CA GLY A 19 17.51 12.51 -0.95
C GLY A 19 17.24 13.89 -1.57
N ALA A 20 16.93 13.99 -2.86
CA ALA A 20 16.79 15.25 -3.61
C ALA A 20 15.35 15.83 -3.66
N GLY A 21 14.45 15.43 -2.76
CA GLY A 21 13.26 16.24 -2.44
C GLY A 21 11.88 15.63 -2.74
N HIS A 22 11.79 14.49 -3.43
CA HIS A 22 10.49 13.87 -3.76
C HIS A 22 10.53 12.34 -3.65
N PRO A 23 10.41 11.77 -2.44
CA PRO A 23 10.36 10.33 -2.27
C PRO A 23 9.09 9.75 -2.90
N ARG A 24 9.24 8.58 -3.54
CA ARG A 24 8.16 7.91 -4.29
C ARG A 24 8.11 6.44 -3.97
N LEU A 25 6.92 5.88 -3.96
CA LEU A 25 6.67 4.47 -3.71
C LEU A 25 6.18 3.84 -5.01
N SER A 26 6.98 2.94 -5.56
CA SER A 26 6.64 2.16 -6.75
C SER A 26 5.97 0.87 -6.33
N VAL A 27 4.88 0.53 -6.99
CA VAL A 27 4.15 -0.72 -6.80
C VAL A 27 4.20 -1.48 -8.11
N GLY A 28 4.71 -2.71 -8.10
CA GLY A 28 4.68 -3.61 -9.25
C GLY A 28 3.99 -4.93 -8.91
N ASP A 29 3.58 -5.69 -9.92
CA ASP A 29 2.85 -6.97 -9.75
C ASP A 29 3.59 -8.18 -10.33
N GLY A 30 4.91 -8.06 -10.52
CA GLY A 30 5.76 -9.07 -11.18
C GLY A 30 5.67 -9.07 -12.70
N HIS A 31 4.63 -8.46 -13.30
CA HIS A 31 4.50 -8.27 -14.74
C HIS A 31 4.84 -6.86 -15.20
N GLY A 32 4.83 -5.90 -14.28
CA GLY A 32 5.28 -4.54 -14.54
C GLY A 32 4.97 -3.60 -13.40
N LEU A 33 5.14 -2.31 -13.68
CA LEU A 33 4.78 -1.23 -12.77
C LEU A 33 3.26 -1.01 -12.80
N VAL A 34 2.63 -1.06 -11.64
CA VAL A 34 1.20 -0.79 -11.44
C VAL A 34 0.97 0.70 -11.20
N VAL A 35 1.73 1.29 -10.27
CA VAL A 35 1.59 2.70 -9.90
C VAL A 35 2.86 3.25 -9.26
N VAL A 36 3.06 4.56 -9.36
CA VAL A 36 4.03 5.32 -8.55
C VAL A 36 3.27 6.34 -7.73
N LEU A 37 3.43 6.29 -6.41
CA LEU A 37 2.76 7.17 -5.46
C LEU A 37 3.76 8.14 -4.85
N PRO A 38 3.45 9.44 -4.77
CA PRO A 38 4.26 10.36 -3.99
C PRO A 38 4.17 10.00 -2.50
N VAL A 39 5.30 10.03 -1.80
CA VAL A 39 5.32 9.87 -0.35
C VAL A 39 5.52 11.25 0.27
N PRO A 40 4.61 11.75 1.12
CA PRO A 40 4.88 12.99 1.84
C PRO A 40 6.09 12.82 2.75
N VAL A 41 6.91 13.86 2.85
CA VAL A 41 8.10 13.87 3.71
C VAL A 41 7.77 13.51 5.16
N GLY A 42 6.60 13.91 5.67
CA GLY A 42 6.13 13.55 7.02
C GLY A 42 5.77 12.07 7.20
N ALA A 43 5.39 11.37 6.14
CA ALA A 43 5.07 9.94 6.17
C ALA A 43 6.31 9.04 5.92
N LEU A 44 7.36 9.62 5.32
CA LEU A 44 8.57 8.91 4.90
C LEU A 44 9.24 8.08 6.01
N PRO A 45 9.41 8.56 7.26
CA PRO A 45 10.03 7.74 8.31
C PRO A 45 9.24 6.46 8.61
N ARG A 46 7.90 6.54 8.60
CA ARG A 46 7.02 5.38 8.84
C ARG A 46 7.04 4.41 7.65
N VAL A 47 7.02 4.93 6.42
CA VAL A 47 7.17 4.13 5.21
C VAL A 47 8.49 3.36 5.23
N ARG A 48 9.61 4.02 5.54
CA ARG A 48 10.92 3.35 5.69
C ARG A 48 10.90 2.29 6.78
N HIS A 49 10.30 2.59 7.93
CA HIS A 49 10.18 1.64 9.04
C HIS A 49 9.43 0.37 8.63
N HIS A 50 8.26 0.50 8.01
CA HIS A 50 7.49 -0.67 7.55
C HIS A 50 8.15 -1.44 6.42
N LEU A 51 8.93 -0.79 5.55
CA LEU A 51 9.70 -1.51 4.52
C LEU A 51 10.93 -2.23 5.10
N ALA A 52 11.50 -1.72 6.19
CA ALA A 52 12.62 -2.35 6.89
C ALA A 52 12.17 -3.53 7.77
N ASP A 53 10.93 -3.49 8.28
CA ASP A 53 10.32 -4.59 9.01
C ASP A 53 9.27 -5.28 8.12
N PRO A 54 9.64 -6.37 7.41
CA PRO A 54 8.71 -7.07 6.55
C PRO A 54 7.47 -7.61 7.29
N GLY A 55 7.53 -7.68 8.63
CA GLY A 55 6.52 -8.29 9.48
C GLY A 55 6.55 -9.82 9.39
N THR A 56 5.97 -10.47 10.39
CA THR A 56 5.69 -11.91 10.35
C THR A 56 4.29 -12.11 9.77
N GLY A 57 4.17 -12.79 8.62
CA GLY A 57 2.87 -13.03 8.01
C GLY A 57 2.93 -13.42 6.53
N GLY A 58 1.79 -13.89 6.02
CA GLY A 58 1.59 -14.16 4.59
C GLY A 58 1.10 -12.92 3.84
N ALA A 59 0.66 -13.13 2.60
CA ALA A 59 0.17 -12.05 1.76
C ALA A 59 -1.04 -11.34 2.39
N CYS A 60 -1.12 -10.02 2.17
CA CYS A 60 -2.14 -9.14 2.75
C CYS A 60 -2.73 -8.21 1.69
N ASP A 61 -4.02 -7.91 1.80
CA ASP A 61 -4.65 -6.87 1.00
C ASP A 61 -4.65 -5.53 1.75
N VAL A 62 -4.73 -4.44 0.99
CA VAL A 62 -4.88 -3.08 1.54
C VAL A 62 -6.29 -2.59 1.23
N GLU A 63 -7.06 -2.33 2.28
CA GLU A 63 -8.40 -1.75 2.16
C GLU A 63 -8.36 -0.27 2.55
N LEU A 64 -8.83 0.57 1.64
CA LEU A 64 -8.96 2.01 1.81
C LEU A 64 -10.38 2.30 2.28
N LEU A 65 -10.49 3.04 3.38
CA LEU A 65 -11.74 3.34 4.04
C LEU A 65 -12.13 4.80 3.83
N ASP A 66 -13.41 5.03 3.60
CA ASP A 66 -13.99 6.37 3.60
C ASP A 66 -14.14 6.94 5.03
N ASP A 67 -14.69 8.13 5.14
CA ASP A 67 -14.94 8.84 6.40
C ASP A 67 -15.94 8.13 7.33
N ARG A 68 -16.79 7.26 6.78
CA ARG A 68 -17.74 6.43 7.52
C ARG A 68 -17.11 5.13 8.00
N GLY A 69 -15.88 4.83 7.56
CA GLY A 69 -15.18 3.58 7.87
C GLY A 69 -15.55 2.42 6.93
N GLU A 70 -16.28 2.70 5.84
CA GLU A 70 -16.67 1.71 4.85
C GLU A 70 -15.55 1.50 3.82
N VAL A 71 -15.45 0.29 3.25
CA VAL A 71 -14.42 -0.02 2.25
C VAL A 71 -14.74 0.67 0.93
N ALA A 72 -14.03 1.76 0.64
CA ALA A 72 -14.11 2.49 -0.62
C ALA A 72 -13.39 1.76 -1.76
N SER A 73 -12.23 1.18 -1.47
CA SER A 73 -11.39 0.49 -2.45
C SER A 73 -10.55 -0.60 -1.79
N ARG A 74 -10.26 -1.67 -2.53
CA ARG A 74 -9.33 -2.73 -2.12
C ARG A 74 -8.22 -2.87 -3.15
N TRP A 75 -6.99 -2.89 -2.67
CA TRP A 75 -5.78 -3.12 -3.43
C TRP A 75 -5.35 -4.57 -3.23
N GLY A 76 -4.97 -5.21 -4.34
CA GLY A 76 -4.69 -6.64 -4.40
C GLY A 76 -3.56 -7.11 -3.48
N SER A 77 -3.38 -8.42 -3.45
CA SER A 77 -2.50 -9.15 -2.54
C SER A 77 -1.07 -8.66 -2.56
N VAL A 78 -0.64 -7.94 -1.53
CA VAL A 78 0.74 -7.55 -1.29
C VAL A 78 1.46 -8.69 -0.59
N ALA A 79 2.63 -9.08 -1.08
CA ALA A 79 3.31 -10.29 -0.61
C ALA A 79 3.74 -10.22 0.87
N ARG A 80 4.03 -9.02 1.38
CA ARG A 80 4.54 -8.80 2.74
C ARG A 80 3.70 -7.78 3.52
N PRO A 81 3.39 -8.03 4.79
CA PRO A 81 2.67 -7.09 5.65
C PRO A 81 3.32 -5.70 5.73
N GLY A 82 4.65 -5.64 5.85
CA GLY A 82 5.40 -4.37 5.88
C GLY A 82 5.22 -3.56 4.59
N GLU A 83 5.26 -4.22 3.44
CA GLU A 83 5.00 -3.59 2.14
C GLU A 83 3.54 -3.10 2.03
N ALA A 84 2.58 -3.87 2.53
CA ALA A 84 1.17 -3.49 2.56
C ALA A 84 0.93 -2.25 3.42
N ALA A 85 1.57 -2.18 4.59
CA ALA A 85 1.50 -1.03 5.48
C ALA A 85 2.13 0.23 4.85
N ALA A 86 3.28 0.08 4.18
CA ALA A 86 3.93 1.17 3.45
C ALA A 86 3.03 1.72 2.33
N LEU A 87 2.40 0.83 1.55
CA LEU A 87 1.45 1.19 0.50
C LEU A 87 0.21 1.90 1.06
N ALA A 88 -0.37 1.37 2.14
CA ALA A 88 -1.53 1.95 2.82
C ALA A 88 -1.27 3.40 3.26
N LEU A 89 -0.11 3.68 3.87
CA LEU A 89 0.28 5.02 4.26
C LEU A 89 0.40 5.97 3.06
N ALA A 90 1.03 5.52 1.97
CA ALA A 90 1.19 6.33 0.77
C ALA A 90 -0.15 6.64 0.07
N LEU A 91 -1.09 5.69 0.06
CA LEU A 91 -2.42 5.88 -0.53
C LEU A 91 -3.26 6.89 0.23
N VAL A 92 -3.33 6.76 1.56
CA VAL A 92 -4.06 7.73 2.43
C VAL A 92 -3.43 9.12 2.35
N ALA A 93 -2.10 9.17 2.28
CA ALA A 93 -1.37 10.42 2.10
C ALA A 93 -1.65 11.12 0.75
N ALA A 94 -1.82 10.33 -0.32
CA ALA A 94 -1.99 10.86 -1.67
C ALA A 94 -3.43 11.30 -1.95
N ASP A 95 -4.42 10.79 -1.22
CA ASP A 95 -5.84 11.05 -1.46
C ASP A 95 -6.54 11.61 -0.21
N ARG A 96 -6.90 12.90 -0.27
CA ARG A 96 -7.57 13.61 0.84
C ARG A 96 -9.00 13.14 1.11
N THR A 97 -9.58 12.32 0.24
CA THR A 97 -10.93 11.76 0.44
C THR A 97 -10.91 10.46 1.24
N LEU A 98 -9.73 9.84 1.39
CA LEU A 98 -9.55 8.64 2.20
C LEU A 98 -9.29 9.03 3.64
N ALA A 99 -10.07 8.48 4.56
CA ALA A 99 -9.87 8.75 5.98
C ALA A 99 -8.79 7.84 6.57
N ARG A 100 -8.80 6.55 6.18
CA ARG A 100 -7.95 5.51 6.77
C ARG A 100 -7.65 4.40 5.76
N ALA A 101 -6.66 3.59 6.09
CA ALA A 101 -6.41 2.32 5.42
C ALA A 101 -6.15 1.22 6.46
N ARG A 102 -6.51 -0.01 6.11
CA ARG A 102 -6.22 -1.20 6.92
C ARG A 102 -5.54 -2.27 6.08
N VAL A 103 -4.58 -2.95 6.68
CA VAL A 103 -3.95 -4.15 6.12
C VAL A 103 -4.72 -5.34 6.67
N VAL A 104 -5.27 -6.15 5.77
CA VAL A 104 -6.02 -7.36 6.13
C VAL A 104 -5.31 -8.57 5.55
N PRO A 105 -5.22 -9.71 6.26
CA PRO A 105 -4.73 -10.94 5.68
C PRO A 105 -5.51 -11.27 4.42
N VAL A 106 -4.86 -11.80 3.38
CA VAL A 106 -5.59 -12.40 2.26
C VAL A 106 -6.36 -13.57 2.84
N GLY A 107 -7.68 -13.41 2.96
CA GLY A 107 -8.54 -14.48 3.43
C GLY A 107 -8.38 -15.68 2.50
N GLY A 108 -7.87 -16.80 3.03
CA GLY A 108 -8.24 -18.09 2.50
C GLY A 108 -9.75 -18.16 2.61
N GLY A 109 -10.44 -18.02 1.48
CA GLY A 109 -11.85 -18.35 1.40
C GLY A 109 -12.02 -19.79 1.88
N GLY A 110 -12.92 -19.98 2.83
CA GLY A 110 -13.56 -21.29 3.01
C GLY A 110 -14.37 -21.66 1.78
#